data_AF-A0A6N6JTJ2-F1
#
_entry.id   AF-A0A6N6JTJ2-F1
#
_cell.length_a   1.000
_cell.length_b   1.000
_cell.length_c   1.000
_cell.angle_alpha   90.00
_cell.angle_beta   90.00
_cell.angle_gamma   90.00
#
_symmetry.space_group_name_H-M   'P 1'
#
loop_
_entity.id
_entity.type
_entity.pdbx_description
1 polymer ?
#
loop_
_entity_poly.entity_id
_entity_poly.type
_entity_poly.pdbx_seq_one_letter_code
_entity_poly.pdbx_strand_id
1 'polypeptide(L)'
;MAEEIDLTELVRRHQASVWRYLRFLGCPEALADDLTQETFLKLLEHPPEQRSRSQTSAWLRTVARNHYLMALRRNSKLESVGNIDELDAAWESAEGDDEGERYRLALRECLKTLAGRARRAIDLQYSSAASRADIARSLGMDPEGAKTLLRRAREHLRQCIEKRLRP
;
A
#
# COMPACT_ATOMS: atom_id res chain seq x y z
N MET A 1 14.05 25.21 -22.45
CA MET A 1 13.40 25.42 -21.13
C MET A 1 13.31 24.06 -20.48
N ALA A 2 14.02 23.83 -19.37
CA ALA A 2 13.89 22.57 -18.64
C ALA A 2 12.47 22.49 -18.09
N GLU A 3 11.76 21.41 -18.39
CA GLU A 3 10.45 21.12 -17.82
C GLU A 3 10.64 21.01 -16.30
N GLU A 4 10.02 21.93 -15.55
CA GLU A 4 10.14 21.96 -14.10
C GLU A 4 9.49 20.68 -13.54
N ILE A 5 10.28 19.86 -12.84
CA ILE A 5 9.80 18.59 -12.29
C ILE A 5 8.76 18.90 -11.20
N ASP A 6 7.51 18.46 -11.40
CA ASP A 6 6.49 18.51 -10.35
C ASP A 6 6.79 17.45 -9.28
N LEU A 7 7.52 17.89 -8.26
CA LEU A 7 7.89 17.08 -7.10
C LEU A 7 6.65 16.61 -6.31
N THR A 8 5.56 17.39 -6.31
CA THR A 8 4.33 17.02 -5.60
C THR A 8 3.68 15.81 -6.26
N GLU A 9 3.55 15.84 -7.59
CA GLU A 9 2.99 14.71 -8.33
C GLU A 9 3.92 13.49 -8.24
N LEU A 10 5.24 13.68 -8.24
CA LEU A 10 6.19 12.60 -8.09
C LEU A 10 6.05 11.92 -6.70
N VAL A 11 5.97 12.70 -5.63
CA VAL A 11 5.72 12.18 -4.26
C VAL A 11 4.39 11.43 -4.22
N ARG A 12 3.30 12.07 -4.67
CA ARG A 12 1.95 11.47 -4.67
C ARG A 12 1.93 10.13 -5.39
N ARG A 13 2.64 10.03 -6.50
CA ARG A 13 2.69 8.83 -7.36
C ARG A 13 3.46 7.68 -6.73
N HIS A 14 4.57 7.94 -6.03
CA HIS A 14 5.47 6.89 -5.56
C HIS A 14 5.37 6.57 -4.06
N GLN A 15 4.86 7.48 -3.22
CA GLN A 15 4.86 7.32 -1.76
C GLN A 15 4.23 6.01 -1.28
N ALA A 16 3.11 5.62 -1.88
CA ALA A 16 2.41 4.41 -1.50
C ALA A 16 3.17 3.13 -1.90
N SER A 17 3.97 3.17 -2.97
CA SER A 17 4.78 2.01 -3.37
C SER A 17 5.95 1.83 -2.39
N VAL A 18 6.66 2.91 -2.07
CA VAL A 18 7.79 2.92 -1.13
C VAL A 18 7.35 2.42 0.24
N TRP A 19 6.23 2.94 0.76
CA TRP A 19 5.70 2.51 2.04
C TRP A 19 5.33 1.02 2.04
N ARG A 20 4.64 0.54 1.00
CA ARG A 20 4.26 -0.89 0.89
C ARG A 20 5.49 -1.79 0.78
N TYR A 21 6.52 -1.36 0.07
CA TYR A 21 7.78 -2.06 -0.04
C TYR A 21 8.45 -2.22 1.34
N LEU A 22 8.53 -1.14 2.12
CA LEU A 22 9.06 -1.20 3.50
C LEU A 22 8.27 -2.17 4.37
N ARG A 23 6.94 -2.12 4.30
CA ARG A 23 6.06 -3.05 5.03
C ARG A 23 6.26 -4.49 4.57
N PHE A 24 6.49 -4.72 3.28
CA PHE A 24 6.78 -6.03 2.72
C PHE A 24 8.11 -6.60 3.24
N LEU A 25 9.13 -5.75 3.44
CA LEU A 25 10.39 -6.14 4.10
C LEU A 25 10.25 -6.42 5.61
N GLY A 26 9.05 -6.25 6.18
CA GLY A 26 8.79 -6.44 7.60
C GLY A 26 8.99 -5.20 8.46
N CYS A 27 9.25 -4.03 7.86
CA CYS A 27 9.41 -2.79 8.62
C CYS A 27 8.13 -2.46 9.39
N PRO A 28 8.15 -2.24 10.72
CA PRO A 28 6.97 -1.83 11.50
C PRO A 28 6.29 -0.58 10.94
N GLU A 29 4.97 -0.44 11.17
CA GLU A 29 4.15 0.59 10.52
C GLU A 29 4.66 2.01 10.76
N ALA A 30 4.83 2.40 12.02
CA ALA A 30 5.34 3.72 12.39
C ALA A 30 6.74 3.99 11.79
N LEU A 31 7.61 2.96 11.77
CA LEU A 31 8.93 3.10 11.17
C LEU A 31 8.83 3.23 9.64
N ALA A 32 7.90 2.53 8.99
CA ALA A 32 7.68 2.65 7.55
C ALA A 32 7.19 4.06 7.16
N ASP A 33 6.36 4.70 7.99
CA ASP A 33 5.94 6.09 7.80
C ASP A 33 7.15 7.04 7.80
N ASP A 34 8.00 6.93 8.83
CA ASP A 34 9.21 7.76 8.98
C ASP A 34 10.21 7.53 7.85
N LEU A 35 10.54 6.26 7.54
CA LEU A 35 11.50 5.93 6.50
C LEU A 35 11.01 6.30 5.10
N THR A 36 9.70 6.28 4.87
CA THR A 36 9.11 6.81 3.63
C THR A 36 9.37 8.31 3.54
N GLN A 37 9.11 9.08 4.60
CA GLN A 37 9.41 10.52 4.63
C GLN A 37 10.89 10.80 4.39
N GLU A 38 11.80 10.10 5.09
CA GLU A 38 13.25 10.23 4.90
C GLU A 38 13.66 9.97 3.43
N THR A 39 13.06 8.96 2.80
CA THR A 39 13.32 8.62 1.40
C THR A 39 12.92 9.76 0.45
N PHE A 40 11.77 10.39 0.66
CA PHE A 40 11.34 11.53 -0.15
C PHE A 40 12.08 12.82 0.18
N LEU A 41 12.54 13.03 1.42
CA LEU A 41 13.45 14.14 1.73
C LEU A 41 14.77 13.99 0.95
N LYS A 42 15.33 12.77 0.89
CA LYS A 42 16.52 12.49 0.06
C LYS A 42 16.31 12.75 -1.42
N LEU A 43 15.11 12.49 -1.93
CA LEU A 43 14.72 12.78 -3.30
C LEU A 43 14.67 14.28 -3.59
N LEU A 44 14.19 15.08 -2.63
CA LEU A 44 14.14 16.54 -2.76
C LEU A 44 15.55 17.16 -2.72
N GLU A 45 16.46 16.60 -1.93
CA GLU A 45 17.87 17.01 -1.91
C GLU A 45 18.60 16.69 -3.22
N HIS A 46 18.20 15.61 -3.89
CA HIS A 46 18.81 15.13 -5.14
C HIS A 46 17.75 14.75 -6.17
N PRO A 47 17.07 15.73 -6.78
CA PRO A 47 16.01 15.46 -7.75
C PRO A 47 16.53 14.61 -8.90
N PRO A 48 15.76 13.61 -9.36
CA PRO A 48 16.16 12.77 -10.48
C PRO A 48 16.10 13.59 -11.76
N GLU A 49 17.24 14.08 -12.24
CA GLU A 49 17.30 14.64 -13.59
C GLU A 49 16.96 13.54 -14.61
N GLN A 50 15.87 13.73 -15.38
CA GLN A 50 15.51 12.95 -16.56
C GLN A 50 15.44 11.41 -16.36
N ARG A 51 14.97 10.93 -15.20
CA ARG A 51 14.72 9.49 -14.99
C ARG A 51 13.35 9.07 -15.55
N SER A 52 13.31 7.91 -16.20
CA SER A 52 12.05 7.23 -16.50
C SER A 52 11.31 6.85 -15.21
N ARG A 53 10.02 6.56 -15.31
CA ARG A 53 9.21 6.15 -14.16
C ARG A 53 9.78 4.91 -13.45
N SER A 54 10.25 3.92 -14.20
CA SER A 54 10.82 2.69 -13.63
C SER A 54 12.13 2.98 -12.91
N GLN A 55 12.98 3.84 -13.49
CA GLN A 55 14.24 4.26 -12.88
C GLN A 55 14.01 5.03 -11.57
N THR A 56 12.99 5.89 -11.52
CA THR A 56 12.62 6.60 -10.29
C THR A 56 12.10 5.64 -9.21
N SER A 57 11.25 4.67 -9.57
CA SER A 57 10.77 3.66 -8.60
C SER A 57 11.91 2.81 -8.03
N ALA A 58 12.81 2.32 -8.89
CA ALA A 58 13.97 1.51 -8.48
C ALA A 58 14.92 2.28 -7.55
N TRP A 59 15.17 3.57 -7.86
CA TRP A 59 15.99 4.42 -7.01
C TRP A 59 15.35 4.65 -5.64
N LEU A 60 14.06 4.98 -5.59
CA LEU A 60 13.33 5.18 -4.34
C LEU A 60 13.34 3.90 -3.49
N ARG A 61 13.16 2.73 -4.11
CA ARG A 61 13.25 1.42 -3.46
C ARG A 61 14.63 1.18 -2.85
N THR A 62 15.70 1.48 -3.59
CA THR A 62 17.08 1.34 -3.10
C THR A 62 17.33 2.25 -1.89
N VAL A 63 16.90 3.52 -1.95
CA VAL A 63 17.04 4.46 -0.84
C VAL A 63 16.28 3.98 0.40
N ALA A 64 15.01 3.60 0.24
CA ALA A 64 14.19 3.10 1.34
C ALA A 64 14.77 1.82 1.97
N ARG A 65 15.25 0.88 1.15
CA ARG A 65 15.94 -0.33 1.61
C ARG A 65 17.17 0.01 2.45
N ASN A 66 17.98 0.97 2.00
CA ASN A 66 19.17 1.40 2.72
C ASN A 66 18.82 2.04 4.07
N HIS A 67 17.80 2.90 4.11
CA HIS A 67 17.27 3.46 5.36
C HIS A 67 16.84 2.36 6.33
N TYR A 68 16.10 1.36 5.85
CA TYR A 68 15.64 0.26 6.68
C TYR A 68 16.78 -0.61 7.20
N LEU A 69 17.75 -0.97 6.36
CA LEU A 69 18.95 -1.68 6.78
C LEU A 69 19.75 -0.91 7.84
N MET A 70 19.82 0.42 7.73
CA MET A 70 20.42 1.26 8.77
C MET A 70 19.62 1.24 10.08
N ALA A 71 18.29 1.20 10.02
CA ALA A 71 17.44 1.08 11.20
C ALA A 71 17.62 -0.28 11.89
N LEU A 72 17.66 -1.38 11.12
CA LEU A 72 17.94 -2.72 11.63
C LEU A 72 19.30 -2.82 12.33
N ARG A 73 20.35 -2.23 11.72
CA ARG A 73 21.69 -2.20 12.34
C ARG A 73 21.73 -1.43 13.65
N ARG A 74 20.91 -0.37 13.79
CA ARG A 74 20.87 0.49 14.98
C ARG A 74 19.99 -0.07 16.10
N ASN A 75 19.03 -0.92 15.78
CA ASN A 75 18.08 -1.46 16.75
C ASN A 75 17.99 -2.99 16.64
N SER A 76 18.70 -3.67 17.53
CA SER A 76 18.74 -5.14 17.60
C SER A 76 17.39 -5.80 17.94
N LYS A 77 16.37 -5.03 18.32
CA LYS A 77 15.00 -5.52 18.53
C LYS A 77 14.16 -5.54 17.24
N LEU A 78 14.65 -4.95 16.16
CA LEU A 78 14.00 -5.05 14.86
C LEU A 78 14.54 -6.29 14.14
N GLU A 79 13.66 -7.21 13.81
CA GLU A 79 13.98 -8.38 12.99
C GLU A 79 13.33 -8.20 11.61
N SER A 80 14.12 -8.45 10.56
CA SER A 80 13.57 -8.61 9.22
C SER A 80 12.73 -9.90 9.16
N VAL A 81 11.66 -9.91 8.38
CA VAL A 81 10.78 -11.08 8.23
C VAL A 81 11.44 -12.21 7.39
N GLY A 82 12.64 -11.96 6.88
CA GLY A 82 13.46 -12.94 6.15
C GLY A 82 14.72 -12.31 5.57
N ASN A 83 15.34 -13.01 4.61
CA ASN A 83 16.45 -12.47 3.84
C ASN A 83 15.97 -11.30 2.97
N ILE A 84 16.48 -10.10 3.23
CA ILE A 84 16.05 -8.86 2.55
C ILE A 84 16.36 -8.92 1.04
N ASP A 85 17.42 -9.61 0.62
CA ASP A 85 17.76 -9.71 -0.81
C ASP A 85 16.76 -10.58 -1.57
N GLU A 86 16.29 -11.67 -0.94
CA GLU A 86 15.24 -12.53 -1.51
C GLU A 86 13.90 -11.80 -1.58
N LEU A 87 13.56 -11.04 -0.54
CA LEU A 87 12.36 -10.21 -0.51
C LEU A 87 12.43 -9.11 -1.58
N ASP A 88 13.57 -8.46 -1.76
CA ASP A 88 13.74 -7.43 -2.78
C ASP A 88 13.53 -7.98 -4.20
N ALA A 89 14.09 -9.15 -4.50
CA ALA A 89 13.89 -9.84 -5.77
C ALA A 89 12.42 -10.27 -5.98
N ALA A 90 11.75 -10.76 -4.93
CA ALA A 90 10.34 -11.12 -4.99
C ALA A 90 9.44 -9.89 -5.24
N TRP A 91 9.77 -8.76 -4.64
CA TRP A 91 9.08 -7.50 -4.88
C TRP A 91 9.29 -7.01 -6.30
N GLU A 92 10.52 -7.05 -6.83
CA GLU A 92 10.81 -6.61 -8.20
C GLU A 92 10.05 -7.43 -9.25
N SER A 93 9.94 -8.75 -9.04
CA SER A 93 9.10 -9.64 -9.85
C SER A 93 7.61 -9.25 -9.81
N ALA A 94 7.10 -8.82 -8.65
CA ALA A 94 5.70 -8.43 -8.47
C ALA A 94 5.39 -6.97 -8.87
N GLU A 95 6.36 -6.04 -8.74
CA GLU A 95 6.23 -4.63 -9.11
C GLU A 95 6.32 -4.43 -10.64
N GLY A 96 7.01 -5.35 -11.34
CA GLY A 96 7.05 -5.42 -12.79
C GLY A 96 5.73 -5.91 -13.43
N ASP A 97 4.77 -6.35 -12.63
CA ASP A 97 3.50 -6.90 -13.10
C ASP A 97 2.38 -5.84 -13.04
N ASP A 98 1.92 -5.41 -14.22
CA ASP A 98 0.73 -4.57 -14.40
C ASP A 98 -0.52 -5.18 -13.73
N GLU A 99 -0.48 -6.47 -13.38
CA GLU A 99 -1.51 -7.15 -12.61
C GLU A 99 -1.86 -6.42 -11.31
N GLY A 100 -0.88 -5.90 -10.56
CA GLY A 100 -1.14 -5.18 -9.31
C GLY A 100 -2.01 -3.92 -9.51
N GLU A 101 -1.77 -3.16 -10.58
CA GLU A 101 -2.60 -2.00 -10.93
C GLU A 101 -3.95 -2.43 -11.51
N ARG A 102 -3.99 -3.51 -12.30
CA ARG A 102 -5.26 -4.10 -12.80
C ARG A 102 -6.17 -4.52 -11.64
N TYR A 103 -5.64 -5.20 -10.62
CA TYR A 103 -6.39 -5.55 -9.41
C TYR A 103 -6.85 -4.32 -8.64
N ARG A 104 -6.01 -3.29 -8.50
CA ARG A 104 -6.39 -2.02 -7.85
C ARG A 104 -7.50 -1.28 -8.58
N LEU A 105 -7.42 -1.22 -9.91
CA LEU A 105 -8.44 -0.61 -10.75
C LEU A 105 -9.76 -1.41 -10.66
N ALA A 106 -9.69 -2.73 -10.76
CA ALA A 106 -10.84 -3.62 -10.61
C ALA A 106 -11.50 -3.44 -9.23
N LEU A 107 -10.72 -3.39 -8.15
CA LEU A 107 -11.21 -3.15 -6.80
C LEU A 107 -11.90 -1.78 -6.69
N ARG A 108 -11.31 -0.71 -7.22
CA ARG A 108 -11.92 0.64 -7.23
C ARG A 108 -13.29 0.63 -7.90
N GLU A 109 -13.43 -0.04 -9.03
CA GLU A 109 -14.72 -0.16 -9.71
C GLU A 109 -15.71 -1.06 -8.95
N CYS A 110 -15.25 -2.18 -8.41
CA CYS A 110 -16.09 -3.09 -7.62
C CYS A 110 -16.58 -2.46 -6.32
N LEU A 111 -15.78 -1.61 -5.69
CA LEU A 111 -16.17 -0.84 -4.51
C LEU A 111 -17.37 0.08 -4.78
N LYS A 112 -17.54 0.59 -6.00
CA LYS A 112 -18.71 1.39 -6.40
C LYS A 112 -20.00 0.57 -6.47
N THR A 113 -19.89 -0.76 -6.57
CA THR A 113 -21.05 -1.67 -6.61
C THR A 113 -21.61 -1.98 -5.22
N LEU A 114 -20.86 -1.69 -4.15
CA LEU A 114 -21.37 -1.79 -2.79
C LEU A 114 -22.15 -0.53 -2.43
N ALA A 115 -23.33 -0.71 -1.83
CA ALA A 115 -24.17 0.38 -1.36
C ALA A 115 -24.60 0.17 0.11
N GLY A 116 -25.09 1.25 0.72
CA GLY A 116 -25.69 1.23 2.05
C GLY A 116 -24.77 0.70 3.15
N ARG A 117 -25.30 -0.17 4.01
CA ARG A 117 -24.57 -0.72 5.17
C ARG A 117 -23.31 -1.49 4.77
N ALA A 118 -23.34 -2.22 3.64
CA ALA A 118 -22.19 -3.01 3.19
C ALA A 118 -20.99 -2.14 2.83
N ARG A 119 -21.24 -1.02 2.12
CA ARG A 119 -20.19 -0.05 1.78
C ARG A 119 -19.59 0.59 3.03
N ARG A 120 -20.45 1.10 3.91
CA ARG A 120 -20.03 1.73 5.17
C ARG A 120 -19.23 0.78 6.06
N ALA A 121 -19.61 -0.50 6.13
CA ALA A 121 -18.88 -1.51 6.91
C ALA A 121 -17.46 -1.73 6.37
N ILE A 122 -17.28 -1.79 5.05
CA ILE A 122 -15.97 -1.89 4.42
C ILE A 122 -15.14 -0.64 4.72
N ASP A 123 -15.69 0.55 4.53
CA ASP A 123 -14.95 1.79 4.79
C ASP A 123 -14.51 1.89 6.27
N LEU A 124 -15.39 1.59 7.24
CA LEU A 124 -15.04 1.57 8.66
C LEU A 124 -13.93 0.55 8.98
N GLN A 125 -14.03 -0.65 8.42
CA GLN A 125 -13.07 -1.72 8.68
C GLN A 125 -11.67 -1.43 8.15
N TYR A 126 -11.57 -0.79 6.97
CA TYR A 126 -10.31 -0.63 6.25
C TYR A 126 -9.74 0.79 6.27
N SER A 127 -10.56 1.82 6.46
CA SER A 127 -10.09 3.22 6.56
C SER A 127 -9.90 3.67 8.00
N SER A 128 -10.62 3.09 8.95
CA SER A 128 -10.57 3.49 10.38
C SER A 128 -10.13 2.35 11.30
N ALA A 129 -9.69 1.22 10.74
CA ALA A 129 -9.31 0.00 11.48
C ALA A 129 -10.34 -0.43 12.55
N ALA A 130 -11.62 -0.10 12.33
CA ALA A 130 -12.67 -0.29 13.33
C ALA A 130 -12.86 -1.78 13.66
N SER A 131 -13.10 -2.09 14.93
CA SER A 131 -13.45 -3.45 15.33
C SER A 131 -14.87 -3.81 14.89
N ARG A 132 -15.18 -5.11 14.83
CA ARG A 132 -16.55 -5.57 14.51
C ARG A 132 -17.59 -4.99 15.46
N ALA A 133 -17.23 -4.80 16.73
CA ALA A 133 -18.10 -4.20 17.73
C ALA A 133 -18.34 -2.71 17.43
N ASP A 134 -17.31 -1.98 17.00
CA ASP A 134 -17.44 -0.56 16.63
C ASP A 134 -18.29 -0.39 15.38
N ILE A 135 -18.11 -1.27 14.39
CA ILE A 135 -18.90 -1.30 13.15
C ILE A 135 -20.37 -1.58 13.48
N ALA A 136 -20.63 -2.57 14.33
CA ALA A 136 -21.98 -2.91 14.79
C ALA A 136 -22.68 -1.71 15.44
N ARG A 137 -21.99 -1.03 16.38
CA ARG A 137 -22.50 0.19 17.02
C ARG A 137 -22.75 1.32 16.01
N SER A 138 -21.82 1.56 15.10
CA SER A 138 -21.94 2.62 14.07
C SER A 138 -23.09 2.39 13.09
N LEU A 139 -23.42 1.12 12.80
CA LEU A 139 -24.47 0.74 11.87
C LEU A 139 -25.82 0.43 12.53
N GLY A 140 -25.89 0.48 13.86
CA GLY A 140 -27.10 0.16 14.62
C GLY A 140 -27.53 -1.30 14.46
N MET A 141 -26.56 -2.23 14.50
CA MET A 141 -26.79 -3.67 14.35
C MET A 141 -26.01 -4.48 15.38
N ASP A 142 -26.25 -5.79 15.44
CA ASP A 142 -25.52 -6.68 16.36
C ASP A 142 -24.12 -7.06 15.80
N PRO A 143 -23.17 -7.44 16.67
CA PRO A 143 -21.80 -7.82 16.25
C PRO A 143 -21.74 -8.99 15.25
N GLU A 144 -22.64 -9.97 15.36
CA GLU A 144 -22.67 -11.13 14.46
C GLU A 144 -23.24 -10.73 13.08
N GLY A 145 -24.20 -9.80 13.07
CA GLY A 145 -24.70 -9.11 11.89
C GLY A 145 -23.60 -8.33 11.17
N ALA A 146 -22.76 -7.57 11.89
CA ALA A 146 -21.61 -6.86 11.33
C ALA A 146 -20.58 -7.82 10.72
N LYS A 147 -20.27 -8.93 11.40
CA LYS A 147 -19.39 -9.99 10.88
C LYS A 147 -19.95 -10.60 9.59
N THR A 148 -21.24 -10.93 9.57
CA THR A 148 -21.91 -11.50 8.39
C THR A 148 -21.92 -10.51 7.22
N LEU A 149 -22.21 -9.24 7.49
CA LEU A 149 -22.21 -8.17 6.50
C LEU A 149 -20.83 -7.99 5.86
N LEU A 150 -19.77 -7.93 6.66
CA LEU A 150 -18.39 -7.84 6.17
C LEU A 150 -18.01 -9.04 5.31
N ARG A 151 -18.36 -10.25 5.74
CA ARG A 151 -18.10 -11.48 4.98
C ARG A 151 -18.77 -11.43 3.61
N ARG A 152 -20.07 -11.06 3.56
CA ARG A 152 -20.82 -10.95 2.30
C ARG A 152 -20.28 -9.84 1.39
N ALA A 153 -19.91 -8.70 1.96
CA ALA A 153 -19.32 -7.60 1.20
C ALA A 153 -17.98 -8.00 0.56
N ARG A 154 -17.09 -8.68 1.31
CA ARG A 154 -15.81 -9.18 0.78
C ARG A 154 -16.02 -10.21 -0.32
N GLU A 155 -16.97 -11.13 -0.14
CA GLU A 155 -17.29 -12.14 -1.14
C GLU A 155 -17.82 -11.52 -2.44
N HIS A 156 -18.69 -10.51 -2.32
CA HIS A 156 -19.17 -9.74 -3.48
C HIS A 156 -18.02 -9.03 -4.20
N LEU A 157 -17.11 -8.39 -3.46
CA LEU A 157 -15.94 -7.73 -4.05
C LEU A 157 -15.03 -8.74 -4.77
N ARG A 158 -14.76 -9.90 -4.16
CA ARG A 158 -13.97 -10.98 -4.75
C ARG A 158 -14.55 -11.41 -6.09
N GLN A 159 -15.84 -11.77 -6.11
CA GLN A 159 -16.53 -12.19 -7.33
C GLN A 159 -16.55 -11.10 -8.42
N CYS A 160 -16.71 -9.84 -8.02
CA CYS A 160 -16.68 -8.72 -8.95
C CYS A 160 -15.28 -8.53 -9.57
N ILE A 161 -14.23 -8.64 -8.77
CA ILE A 161 -12.83 -8.51 -9.23
C ILE A 161 -12.50 -9.67 -10.18
N GLU A 162 -12.80 -10.90 -9.80
CA GLU A 162 -12.57 -12.08 -10.65
C GLU A 162 -13.25 -11.96 -12.01
N LYS A 163 -14.50 -11.47 -12.06
CA LYS A 163 -15.20 -11.23 -13.32
C LYS A 163 -14.54 -10.17 -14.20
N ARG A 164 -13.93 -9.14 -13.58
CA ARG A 164 -13.27 -8.04 -14.31
C ARG A 164 -11.86 -8.37 -14.77
N LEU A 165 -11.21 -9.33 -14.12
CA LEU A 165 -9.83 -9.72 -14.43
C LEU A 165 -9.74 -10.97 -15.31
N ARG A 166 -10.86 -11.67 -15.53
CA ARG A 166 -10.93 -12.70 -16.57
C ARG A 166 -10.53 -12.10 -17.92
N PRO A 167 -9.65 -12.78 -18.68
CA PRO A 167 -9.21 -12.34 -20.00
C PRO A 167 -10.36 -12.32 -21.02
#